data_AF-V7DA96-F1
#
_entry.id   AF-V7DA96-F1
#
_cell.length_a   1.000
_cell.length_b   1.000
_cell.length_c   1.000
_cell.angle_alpha   90.00
_cell.angle_beta   90.00
_cell.angle_gamma   90.00
#
_symmetry.space_group_name_H-M   'P 1'
#
loop_
_entity.id
_entity.type
_entity.pdbx_description
1 polymer ?
#
loop_
_entity_poly.entity_id
_entity_poly.type
_entity_poly.pdbx_seq_one_letter_code
_entity_poly.pdbx_strand_id
1 'polypeptide(L)'
;MFDIHAGDGNPEVPADLSSRNLFFESADTGLSSVAWAQLMDRFREEQGWADTRLSKEIGISISMIRQCRVNMRPLPPPARIRTLGAMGVEVTLSTLLAALPEPIREAVEAANQQSQVVRETLLYGFFDRLDAGGSPDLVSAFFDGLAEISGLSETEQASRIGLSLEDFTSIRKGRKPIPFRVKMAISGSYTANELGPLILSLLPAA
;
A
#
# COMPACT_ATOMS: atom_id res chain seq x y z
N MET A 1 -57.80 15.64 -18.36
CA MET A 1 -57.08 16.44 -17.34
C MET A 1 -57.25 15.71 -16.03
N PHE A 2 -56.22 14.98 -15.59
CA PHE A 2 -55.82 14.76 -14.19
C PHE A 2 -54.46 14.06 -14.25
N ASP A 3 -53.41 14.87 -14.16
CA ASP A 3 -52.04 14.48 -13.84
C ASP A 3 -52.00 13.91 -12.43
N ILE A 4 -51.31 12.78 -12.25
CA ILE A 4 -50.74 12.41 -10.95
C ILE A 4 -49.33 11.87 -11.20
N HIS A 5 -48.36 12.78 -11.07
CA HIS A 5 -46.97 12.46 -10.77
C HIS A 5 -46.91 11.71 -9.43
N ALA A 6 -46.38 10.50 -9.44
CA ALA A 6 -45.69 9.90 -8.30
C ALA A 6 -44.28 9.62 -8.84
N GLY A 7 -43.31 10.49 -8.60
CA GLY A 7 -42.79 10.75 -7.27
C GLY A 7 -41.60 9.81 -7.08
N ASP A 8 -40.56 10.04 -7.88
CA ASP A 8 -39.25 9.41 -7.79
C ASP A 8 -38.59 9.89 -6.48
N GLY A 9 -38.98 9.26 -5.39
CA GLY A 9 -38.40 9.47 -4.07
C GLY A 9 -37.39 8.39 -3.80
N ASN A 10 -36.20 8.51 -4.39
CA ASN A 10 -35.04 7.75 -3.91
C ASN A 10 -34.79 8.25 -2.48
N PRO A 11 -34.93 7.42 -1.42
CA PRO A 11 -34.66 7.91 -0.08
C PRO A 11 -33.17 8.23 0.01
N GLU A 12 -32.84 9.50 0.14
CA GLU A 12 -31.49 9.94 0.54
C GLU A 12 -31.19 9.28 1.89
N VAL A 13 -30.34 8.26 1.86
CA VAL A 13 -29.79 7.66 3.07
C VAL A 13 -28.93 8.74 3.72
N PRO A 14 -29.21 9.15 4.97
CA PRO A 14 -28.41 10.17 5.65
C PRO A 14 -26.94 9.74 5.70
N ALA A 15 -26.05 10.63 5.24
CA ALA A 15 -24.62 10.40 5.05
C ALA A 15 -23.88 9.99 6.35
N ASP A 16 -24.48 10.20 7.52
CA ASP A 16 -23.94 9.85 8.84
C ASP A 16 -23.90 8.34 9.12
N LEU A 17 -24.47 7.52 8.24
CA LEU A 17 -24.60 6.08 8.47
C LEU A 17 -24.26 5.22 7.23
N SER A 18 -23.38 5.67 6.34
CA SER A 18 -22.96 4.84 5.20
C SER A 18 -22.04 3.67 5.62
N SER A 19 -22.25 2.50 5.03
CA SER A 19 -21.41 1.31 5.10
C SER A 19 -19.95 1.64 4.76
N ARG A 20 -19.73 2.59 3.85
CA ARG A 20 -18.41 3.12 3.52
C ARG A 20 -17.73 3.78 4.72
N ASN A 21 -18.44 4.59 5.49
CA ASN A 21 -17.90 5.26 6.68
C ASN A 21 -17.60 4.24 7.78
N LEU A 22 -18.51 3.28 8.00
CA LEU A 22 -18.31 2.18 8.94
C LEU A 22 -17.05 1.35 8.61
N PHE A 23 -16.78 1.13 7.32
CA PHE A 23 -15.54 0.49 6.89
C PHE A 23 -14.32 1.32 7.28
N PHE A 24 -14.28 2.61 6.96
CA PHE A 24 -13.11 3.45 7.25
C PHE A 24 -12.84 3.67 8.74
N GLU A 25 -13.87 3.71 9.59
CA GLU A 25 -13.71 3.76 11.05
C GLU A 25 -13.04 2.50 11.63
N SER A 26 -13.15 1.38 10.93
CA SER A 26 -12.67 0.06 11.39
C SER A 26 -11.53 -0.50 10.54
N ALA A 27 -11.10 0.19 9.49
CA ALA A 27 -10.15 -0.33 8.51
C ALA A 27 -8.73 -0.48 9.08
N ASP A 28 -8.32 0.44 9.95
CA ASP A 28 -6.96 0.51 10.50
C ASP A 28 -6.64 -0.66 11.45
N THR A 29 -7.64 -1.16 12.16
CA THR A 29 -7.50 -2.31 13.07
C THR A 29 -7.89 -3.64 12.43
N GLY A 30 -8.43 -3.59 11.20
CA GLY A 30 -9.03 -4.72 10.52
C GLY A 30 -10.41 -5.08 11.07
N LEU A 31 -11.27 -5.62 10.20
CA LEU A 31 -12.63 -6.00 10.59
C LEU A 31 -12.69 -7.47 11.03
N SER A 32 -13.32 -7.71 12.18
CA SER A 32 -13.66 -9.06 12.63
C SER A 32 -14.65 -9.74 11.66
N SER A 33 -14.77 -11.07 11.74
CA SER A 33 -15.75 -11.82 10.92
C SER A 33 -17.19 -11.32 11.11
N VAL A 34 -17.53 -10.91 12.34
CA VAL A 34 -18.84 -10.35 12.68
C VAL A 34 -19.01 -8.97 12.06
N ALA A 35 -17.99 -8.10 12.17
CA ALA A 35 -18.01 -6.77 11.58
C ALA A 35 -18.15 -6.82 10.04
N TRP A 36 -17.51 -7.80 9.39
CA TRP A 36 -17.69 -8.04 7.95
C TRP A 36 -19.12 -8.44 7.57
N ALA A 37 -19.79 -9.27 8.38
CA ALA A 37 -21.17 -9.64 8.14
C ALA A 37 -22.11 -8.43 8.32
N GLN A 38 -21.89 -7.62 9.37
CA GLN A 38 -22.64 -6.38 9.62
C GLN A 38 -22.46 -5.36 8.49
N LEU A 39 -21.22 -5.18 8.02
CA LEU A 39 -20.89 -4.28 6.91
C LEU A 39 -21.58 -4.72 5.61
N MET A 40 -21.54 -6.02 5.30
CA MET A 40 -22.23 -6.59 4.14
C MET A 40 -23.75 -6.36 4.20
N ASP A 41 -24.35 -6.56 5.37
CA ASP A 41 -25.80 -6.38 5.54
C ASP A 41 -26.23 -4.93 5.48
N ARG A 42 -25.44 -4.03 6.08
CA ARG A 42 -25.66 -2.59 6.00
C ARG A 42 -25.57 -2.09 4.56
N PHE A 43 -24.54 -2.52 3.83
CA PHE A 43 -24.42 -2.21 2.40
C PHE A 43 -25.63 -2.72 1.60
N ARG A 44 -26.07 -3.96 1.84
CA ARG A 44 -27.28 -4.52 1.20
C ARG A 44 -28.52 -3.66 1.48
N GLU A 45 -28.70 -3.22 2.72
CA GLU A 45 -29.83 -2.39 3.14
C GLU A 45 -29.81 -1.00 2.50
N GLU A 46 -28.64 -0.36 2.44
CA GLU A 46 -28.44 0.92 1.77
C GLU A 46 -28.79 0.87 0.28
N GLN A 47 -28.48 -0.25 -0.36
CA GLN A 47 -28.80 -0.45 -1.78
C GLN A 47 -30.24 -0.93 -2.03
N GLY A 48 -31.01 -1.20 -0.98
CA GLY A 48 -32.35 -1.79 -1.10
C GLY A 48 -32.34 -3.20 -1.72
N TRP A 49 -31.24 -3.94 -1.57
CA TRP A 49 -31.04 -5.21 -2.27
C TRP A 49 -31.65 -6.42 -1.54
N ALA A 50 -32.22 -7.33 -2.34
CA ALA A 50 -32.49 -8.69 -1.91
C ALA A 50 -31.20 -9.53 -1.90
N ASP A 51 -31.20 -10.63 -1.13
CA ASP A 51 -30.07 -11.57 -1.06
C ASP A 51 -29.66 -12.13 -2.43
N THR A 52 -30.60 -12.22 -3.38
CA THR A 52 -30.34 -12.65 -4.75
C THR A 52 -29.45 -11.67 -5.51
N ARG A 53 -29.63 -10.36 -5.30
CA ARG A 53 -28.78 -9.32 -5.90
C ARG A 53 -27.42 -9.28 -5.20
N LEU A 54 -27.41 -9.29 -3.87
CA LEU A 54 -26.17 -9.33 -3.09
C LEU A 54 -25.30 -10.53 -3.48
N SER A 55 -25.89 -11.72 -3.61
CA SER A 55 -25.20 -12.95 -4.03
C SER A 55 -24.48 -12.80 -5.37
N LYS A 56 -25.11 -12.13 -6.34
CA LYS A 56 -24.51 -11.86 -7.66
C LYS A 56 -23.37 -10.86 -7.55
N GLU A 57 -23.55 -9.80 -6.76
CA GLU A 57 -22.57 -8.73 -6.61
C GLU A 57 -21.27 -9.22 -5.94
N ILE A 58 -21.40 -9.89 -4.80
CA ILE A 58 -20.23 -10.33 -4.00
C ILE A 58 -19.77 -11.75 -4.38
N GLY A 59 -20.49 -12.42 -5.28
CA GLY A 59 -20.12 -13.70 -5.89
C GLY A 59 -20.02 -14.87 -4.90
N ILE A 60 -20.99 -14.99 -3.99
CA ILE A 60 -21.18 -16.16 -3.10
C ILE A 60 -22.65 -16.57 -3.07
N SER A 61 -22.97 -17.82 -2.71
CA SER A 61 -24.36 -18.29 -2.69
C SER A 61 -25.19 -17.67 -1.56
N ILE A 62 -26.51 -17.61 -1.73
CA ILE A 62 -27.45 -17.15 -0.68
C ILE A 62 -27.32 -17.97 0.61
N SER A 63 -27.08 -19.29 0.48
CA SER A 63 -26.80 -20.14 1.64
C SER A 63 -25.56 -19.66 2.38
N MET A 64 -24.47 -19.36 1.67
CA MET A 64 -23.25 -18.84 2.29
C MET A 64 -23.46 -17.48 2.95
N ILE A 65 -24.24 -16.57 2.33
CA ILE A 65 -24.61 -15.29 2.95
C ILE A 65 -25.27 -15.54 4.31
N ARG A 66 -26.27 -16.44 4.37
CA ARG A 66 -26.94 -16.79 5.63
C ARG A 66 -25.97 -17.34 6.67
N GLN A 67 -25.07 -18.25 6.27
CA GLN A 67 -24.06 -18.82 7.17
C GLN A 67 -23.11 -17.75 7.72
N CYS A 68 -22.75 -16.74 6.92
CA CYS A 68 -21.94 -15.61 7.37
C CYS A 68 -22.69 -14.75 8.40
N ARG A 69 -23.97 -14.47 8.17
CA ARG A 69 -24.81 -13.67 9.10
C ARG A 69 -24.94 -14.31 10.48
N VAL A 70 -25.09 -15.64 10.52
CA VAL A 70 -25.20 -16.38 11.80
C VAL A 70 -23.83 -16.76 12.37
N ASN A 71 -22.74 -16.19 11.84
CA ASN A 71 -21.36 -16.43 12.29
C ASN A 71 -20.92 -17.91 12.28
N MET A 72 -21.55 -18.76 11.47
CA MET A 72 -21.11 -20.15 11.29
C MET A 72 -19.83 -20.23 10.47
N ARG A 73 -19.55 -19.22 9.63
CA ARG A 73 -18.30 -19.09 8.88
C ARG A 73 -17.98 -17.62 8.60
N PRO A 74 -16.70 -17.26 8.43
CA PRO A 74 -16.32 -15.93 7.99
C PRO A 74 -16.71 -15.69 6.52
N LEU A 75 -16.98 -14.42 6.19
CA LEU A 75 -17.08 -13.97 4.80
C LEU A 75 -15.74 -14.22 4.09
N PRO A 76 -15.69 -14.93 2.95
CA PRO A 76 -14.44 -15.21 2.25
C PRO A 76 -13.70 -13.93 1.81
N PRO A 77 -12.35 -13.89 1.82
CA PRO A 77 -11.60 -12.69 1.42
C PRO A 77 -11.97 -12.14 0.03
N PRO A 78 -12.17 -12.96 -1.01
CA PRO A 78 -12.63 -12.44 -2.31
C PRO A 78 -14.00 -11.77 -2.25
N ALA A 79 -14.90 -12.26 -1.40
CA ALA A 79 -16.22 -11.66 -1.21
C ALA A 79 -16.11 -10.32 -0.45
N ARG A 80 -15.22 -10.23 0.55
CA ARG A 80 -14.91 -8.97 1.25
C ARG A 80 -14.43 -7.89 0.27
N ILE A 81 -13.46 -8.22 -0.59
CA ILE A 81 -12.93 -7.29 -1.61
C ILE A 81 -14.03 -6.85 -2.58
N ARG A 82 -14.89 -7.76 -3.03
CA ARG A 82 -16.02 -7.39 -3.90
C ARG A 82 -17.04 -6.51 -3.19
N THR A 83 -17.32 -6.75 -1.90
CA THR A 83 -18.16 -5.84 -1.10
C THR A 83 -17.53 -4.44 -1.04
N LEU A 84 -16.22 -4.33 -0.81
CA LEU A 84 -15.50 -3.04 -0.83
C LEU A 84 -15.63 -2.35 -2.19
N GLY A 85 -15.37 -3.07 -3.28
CA GLY A 85 -15.50 -2.54 -4.64
C GLY A 85 -16.93 -2.08 -4.95
N ALA A 86 -17.94 -2.82 -4.52
CA ALA A 86 -19.34 -2.48 -4.70
C ALA A 86 -19.76 -1.23 -3.88
N MET A 87 -19.08 -0.95 -2.76
CA MET A 87 -19.22 0.30 -2.00
C MET A 87 -18.46 1.50 -2.62
N GLY A 88 -17.76 1.27 -3.74
CA GLY A 88 -16.92 2.28 -4.38
C GLY A 88 -15.63 2.59 -3.60
N VAL A 89 -15.17 1.66 -2.75
CA VAL A 89 -13.88 1.77 -2.07
C VAL A 89 -12.78 1.37 -3.07
N GLU A 90 -11.78 2.23 -3.23
CA GLU A 90 -10.64 1.98 -4.09
C GLU A 90 -9.78 0.83 -3.55
N VAL A 91 -9.33 -0.06 -4.45
CA VAL A 91 -8.49 -1.20 -4.07
C VAL A 91 -7.04 -0.72 -3.92
N THR A 92 -6.66 -0.45 -2.68
CA THR A 92 -5.29 -0.15 -2.25
C THR A 92 -4.72 -1.30 -1.40
N LEU A 93 -3.41 -1.28 -1.13
CA LEU A 93 -2.79 -2.25 -0.21
C LEU A 93 -3.47 -2.26 1.18
N SER A 94 -3.84 -1.10 1.72
CA SER A 94 -4.52 -1.03 3.02
C SER A 94 -5.88 -1.71 2.99
N THR A 95 -6.67 -1.50 1.93
CA THR A 95 -7.98 -2.16 1.79
C THR A 95 -7.86 -3.67 1.57
N LEU A 96 -6.81 -4.13 0.87
CA LEU A 96 -6.51 -5.55 0.72
C LEU A 96 -6.15 -6.17 2.06
N LEU A 97 -5.29 -5.52 2.86
CA LEU A 97 -4.93 -5.97 4.21
C LEU A 97 -6.14 -6.02 5.14
N ALA A 98 -7.02 -5.02 5.11
CA ALA A 98 -8.25 -4.99 5.88
C ALA A 98 -9.21 -6.13 5.53
N ALA A 99 -9.15 -6.65 4.29
CA ALA A 99 -9.95 -7.79 3.85
C ALA A 99 -9.38 -9.15 4.30
N LEU A 100 -8.13 -9.22 4.75
CA LEU A 100 -7.52 -10.47 5.19
C LEU A 100 -7.96 -10.86 6.61
N PRO A 101 -7.96 -12.16 6.95
CA PRO A 101 -8.03 -12.61 8.34
C PRO A 101 -6.86 -12.07 9.16
N GLU A 102 -7.11 -11.76 10.43
CA GLU A 102 -6.12 -11.18 11.36
C GLU A 102 -4.76 -11.89 11.36
N PRO A 103 -4.66 -13.24 11.46
CA PRO A 103 -3.36 -13.90 11.47
C PRO A 103 -2.56 -13.71 10.17
N ILE A 104 -3.26 -13.58 9.04
CA ILE A 104 -2.63 -13.37 7.73
C ILE A 104 -2.20 -11.90 7.62
N ARG A 105 -3.03 -10.96 8.08
CA ARG A 105 -2.69 -9.54 8.13
C ARG A 105 -1.45 -9.31 8.98
N GLU A 106 -1.41 -9.85 10.19
CA GLU A 106 -0.26 -9.76 11.09
C GLU A 106 1.01 -10.36 10.46
N ALA A 107 0.91 -11.52 9.81
CA ALA A 107 2.04 -12.14 9.13
C ALA A 107 2.57 -11.27 7.97
N VAL A 108 1.68 -10.63 7.21
CA VAL A 108 2.08 -9.72 6.12
C VAL A 108 2.71 -8.44 6.67
N GLU A 109 2.13 -7.87 7.73
CA GLU A 109 2.69 -6.69 8.40
C GLU A 109 4.07 -6.99 9.00
N ALA A 110 4.23 -8.12 9.68
CA ALA A 110 5.52 -8.57 10.23
C ALA A 110 6.57 -8.81 9.13
N ALA A 111 6.18 -9.47 8.03
CA ALA A 111 7.07 -9.66 6.88
C ALA A 111 7.50 -8.33 6.25
N ASN A 112 6.57 -7.38 6.14
CA ASN A 112 6.86 -6.05 5.61
C ASN A 112 7.79 -5.27 6.54
N GLN A 113 7.56 -5.31 7.86
CA GLN A 113 8.45 -4.71 8.87
C GLN A 113 9.84 -5.33 8.81
N GLN A 114 9.96 -6.66 8.75
CA GLN A 114 11.25 -7.33 8.65
C GLN A 114 11.99 -6.93 7.37
N SER A 115 11.29 -6.86 6.23
CA SER A 115 11.86 -6.39 4.97
C SER A 115 12.33 -4.93 5.06
N GLN A 116 11.59 -4.08 5.78
CA GLN A 116 11.98 -2.68 6.00
C GLN A 116 13.21 -2.58 6.90
N VAL A 117 13.27 -3.35 8.00
CA VAL A 117 14.42 -3.37 8.91
C VAL A 117 15.68 -3.86 8.19
N VAL A 118 15.58 -4.94 7.40
CA VAL A 118 16.72 -5.42 6.59
C VAL A 118 17.15 -4.36 5.58
N ARG A 119 16.20 -3.72 4.90
CA ARG A 119 16.49 -2.64 3.95
C ARG A 119 17.20 -1.48 4.64
N GLU A 120 16.66 -0.98 5.75
CA GLU A 120 17.21 0.15 6.49
C GLU A 120 18.59 -0.17 7.07
N THR A 121 18.77 -1.36 7.65
CA THR A 121 20.07 -1.78 8.19
C THR A 121 21.13 -1.89 7.09
N LEU A 122 20.78 -2.47 5.94
CA LEU A 122 21.68 -2.57 4.79
C LEU A 122 22.01 -1.17 4.22
N LEU A 123 21.00 -0.33 4.02
CA LEU A 123 21.17 1.00 3.44
C LEU A 123 21.97 1.93 4.36
N TYR A 124 21.56 2.02 5.63
CA TYR A 124 22.22 2.90 6.59
C TYR A 124 23.63 2.41 6.88
N GLY A 125 23.83 1.10 7.04
CA GLY A 125 25.18 0.53 7.18
C GLY A 125 26.08 0.82 5.97
N PHE A 126 25.52 0.79 4.76
CA PHE A 126 26.26 1.17 3.54
C PHE A 126 26.56 2.68 3.51
N PHE A 127 25.60 3.53 3.85
CA PHE A 127 25.82 4.98 3.90
C PHE A 127 26.81 5.40 4.98
N ASP A 128 26.81 4.74 6.14
CA ASP A 128 27.79 4.97 7.19
C ASP A 128 29.20 4.60 6.70
N ARG A 129 29.32 3.52 5.91
CA ARG A 129 30.58 3.15 5.26
C ARG A 129 31.04 4.18 4.23
N LEU A 130 30.13 4.75 3.44
CA LEU A 130 30.46 5.84 2.51
C LEU A 130 30.95 7.08 3.27
N ASP A 131 30.27 7.45 4.37
CA ASP A 131 30.62 8.61 5.19
C ASP A 131 31.93 8.43 5.98
N ALA A 132 32.25 7.20 6.39
CA ALA A 132 33.47 6.88 7.13
C ALA A 132 34.76 7.01 6.28
N GLY A 133 34.66 7.53 5.05
CA GLY A 133 35.78 7.70 4.14
C GLY A 133 35.93 6.57 3.14
N GLY A 134 34.81 6.02 2.64
CA GLY A 134 34.84 5.09 1.51
C GLY A 134 35.59 5.67 0.30
N SER A 135 36.19 4.82 -0.54
CA SER A 135 36.89 5.28 -1.74
C SER A 135 35.96 6.16 -2.60
N PRO A 136 36.44 7.29 -3.16
CA PRO A 136 35.68 8.07 -4.14
C PRO A 136 35.12 7.21 -5.29
N ASP A 137 35.82 6.14 -5.65
CA ASP A 137 35.38 5.18 -6.67
C ASP A 137 34.12 4.42 -6.25
N LEU A 138 33.96 4.13 -4.96
CA LEU A 138 32.79 3.45 -4.41
C LEU A 138 31.56 4.35 -4.46
N VAL A 139 31.73 5.64 -4.13
CA VAL A 139 30.66 6.64 -4.24
C VAL A 139 30.26 6.81 -5.71
N SER A 140 31.22 6.92 -6.62
CA SER A 140 30.93 7.00 -8.06
C SER A 140 30.17 5.78 -8.55
N ALA A 141 30.69 4.58 -8.29
CA ALA A 141 30.08 3.32 -8.72
C ALA A 141 28.66 3.12 -8.16
N PHE A 142 28.40 3.60 -6.95
CA PHE A 142 27.05 3.60 -6.39
C PHE A 142 26.09 4.50 -7.18
N PHE A 143 26.47 5.75 -7.47
CA PHE A 143 25.62 6.64 -8.27
C PHE A 143 25.47 6.16 -9.72
N ASP A 144 26.50 5.53 -10.29
CA ASP A 144 26.47 4.90 -11.61
C ASP A 144 25.44 3.76 -11.65
N GLY A 145 25.45 2.88 -10.66
CA GLY A 145 24.46 1.81 -10.55
C GLY A 145 23.04 2.33 -10.31
N LEU A 146 22.87 3.42 -9.55
CA LEU A 146 21.55 4.07 -9.43
C LEU A 146 21.07 4.63 -10.79
N ALA A 147 21.97 5.16 -11.62
CA ALA A 147 21.64 5.64 -12.95
C ALA A 147 21.26 4.48 -13.89
N GLU A 148 21.98 3.36 -13.80
CA GLU A 148 21.68 2.14 -14.56
C GLU A 148 20.32 1.54 -14.20
N ILE A 149 19.97 1.49 -12.90
CA ILE A 149 18.66 1.02 -12.44
C ILE A 149 17.53 1.91 -12.96
N SER A 150 17.72 3.23 -12.90
CA SER A 150 16.66 4.20 -13.21
C SER A 150 16.58 4.58 -14.69
N GLY A 151 17.61 4.30 -15.49
CA GLY A 151 17.73 4.74 -16.87
C GLY A 151 17.80 6.27 -17.04
N LEU A 152 18.08 7.01 -15.96
CA LEU A 152 18.06 8.46 -15.93
C LEU A 152 19.41 9.06 -16.30
N SER A 153 19.39 10.22 -16.94
CA SER A 153 20.57 11.06 -17.09
C SER A 153 21.03 11.63 -15.75
N GLU A 154 22.29 12.07 -15.65
CA GLU A 154 22.84 12.67 -14.41
C GLU A 154 22.01 13.87 -13.93
N THR A 155 21.44 14.64 -14.85
CA THR A 155 20.64 15.83 -14.50
C THR A 155 19.29 15.42 -13.91
N GLU A 156 18.64 14.41 -14.50
CA GLU A 156 17.36 13.88 -13.99
C GLU A 156 17.55 13.17 -12.64
N GLN A 157 18.66 12.45 -12.49
CA GLN A 157 19.01 11.77 -11.24
C GLN A 157 19.30 12.78 -10.12
N ALA A 158 20.07 13.84 -10.40
CA ALA A 158 20.31 14.93 -9.46
C ALA A 158 19.00 15.58 -9.02
N SER A 159 18.11 15.88 -9.97
CA SER A 159 16.79 16.45 -9.69
C SER A 159 15.93 15.51 -8.83
N ARG A 160 15.94 14.20 -9.14
CA ARG A 160 15.16 13.19 -8.40
C ARG A 160 15.54 13.11 -6.93
N ILE A 161 16.82 13.30 -6.61
CA ILE A 161 17.32 13.27 -5.23
C ILE A 161 17.50 14.66 -4.60
N GLY A 162 16.96 15.70 -5.24
CA GLY A 162 16.90 17.06 -4.69
C GLY A 162 18.24 17.79 -4.65
N LEU A 163 19.11 17.56 -5.64
CA LEU A 163 20.41 18.22 -5.78
C LEU A 163 20.51 19.05 -7.06
N SER A 164 21.37 20.07 -7.00
CA SER A 164 21.90 20.70 -8.21
C SER A 164 22.86 19.74 -8.92
N LEU A 165 23.03 19.89 -10.24
CA LEU A 165 23.99 19.08 -11.01
C LEU A 165 25.43 19.26 -10.49
N GLU A 166 25.78 20.45 -10.02
CA GLU A 166 27.10 20.75 -9.45
C GLU A 166 27.34 20.00 -8.12
N ASP A 167 26.35 20.01 -7.22
CA ASP A 167 26.44 19.29 -5.96
C ASP A 167 26.46 17.79 -6.19
N PHE A 168 25.63 17.29 -7.11
CA PHE A 168 25.62 15.89 -7.52
C PHE A 168 27.01 15.44 -8.01
N THR A 169 27.61 16.21 -8.92
CA THR A 169 28.96 15.93 -9.43
C THR A 169 30.02 15.96 -8.34
N SER A 170 29.91 16.90 -7.40
CA SER A 170 30.86 17.03 -6.28
C SER A 170 30.78 15.84 -5.33
N ILE A 171 29.56 15.38 -5.02
CA ILE A 171 29.32 14.20 -4.18
C ILE A 171 29.83 12.94 -4.88
N ARG A 172 29.45 12.73 -6.15
CA ARG A 172 29.85 11.56 -6.94
C ARG A 172 31.38 11.41 -7.04
N LYS A 173 32.11 12.52 -7.12
CA LYS A 173 33.58 12.55 -7.12
C LYS A 173 34.22 12.43 -5.73
N GLY A 174 33.44 12.16 -4.69
CA GLY A 174 33.92 12.06 -3.30
C GLY A 174 34.43 13.38 -2.71
N ARG A 175 34.12 14.54 -3.31
CA ARG A 175 34.58 15.86 -2.83
C ARG A 175 33.71 16.41 -1.69
N LYS A 176 32.47 15.93 -1.61
CA LYS A 176 31.50 16.26 -0.54
C LYS A 176 30.88 14.96 -0.02
N PRO A 177 30.60 14.87 1.30
CA PRO A 177 29.82 13.75 1.84
C PRO A 177 28.39 13.77 1.31
N ILE A 178 27.72 12.62 1.34
CA ILE A 178 26.32 12.50 0.91
C ILE A 178 25.43 13.10 2.01
N PRO A 179 24.68 14.19 1.74
CA PRO A 179 23.81 14.78 2.75
C PRO A 179 22.69 13.84 3.19
N PHE A 180 22.29 13.89 4.46
CA PHE A 180 21.21 13.05 5.00
C PHE A 180 19.91 13.11 4.17
N ARG A 181 19.50 14.31 3.74
CA ARG A 181 18.32 14.48 2.88
C ARG A 181 18.38 13.68 1.57
N VAL A 182 19.58 13.51 1.01
CA VAL A 182 19.82 12.75 -0.23
C VAL A 182 19.72 11.26 0.06
N LYS A 183 20.28 10.80 1.18
CA LYS A 183 20.14 9.40 1.63
C LYS A 183 18.67 9.02 1.81
N MET A 184 17.88 9.89 2.43
CA MET A 184 16.44 9.71 2.57
C MET A 184 15.72 9.72 1.22
N ALA A 185 16.09 10.63 0.32
CA ALA A 185 15.52 10.69 -1.02
C ALA A 185 15.83 9.40 -1.82
N ILE A 186 17.04 8.85 -1.71
CA ILE A 186 17.41 7.56 -2.32
C ILE A 186 16.59 6.42 -1.71
N SER A 187 16.51 6.34 -0.38
CA SER A 187 15.71 5.31 0.34
C SER A 187 14.22 5.33 -0.04
N GLY A 188 13.67 6.53 -0.31
CA GLY A 188 12.29 6.70 -0.78
C GLY A 188 12.10 6.49 -2.28
N SER A 189 13.15 6.65 -3.09
CA SER A 189 13.09 6.61 -4.55
C SER A 189 13.33 5.24 -5.17
N TYR A 190 13.94 4.32 -4.42
CA TYR A 190 14.33 2.99 -4.88
C TYR A 190 13.91 1.92 -3.86
N THR A 191 13.55 0.75 -4.37
CA THR A 191 13.11 -0.40 -3.59
C THR A 191 14.29 -1.20 -3.04
N ALA A 192 14.03 -2.05 -2.04
CA ALA A 192 15.06 -2.97 -1.51
C ALA A 192 15.60 -3.93 -2.59
N ASN A 193 14.74 -4.35 -3.52
CA ASN A 193 15.13 -5.26 -4.60
C ASN A 193 16.07 -4.61 -5.61
N GLU A 194 16.02 -3.29 -5.74
CA GLU A 194 16.91 -2.51 -6.61
C GLU A 194 18.22 -2.19 -5.88
N LEU A 195 18.13 -1.67 -4.65
CA LEU A 195 19.31 -1.22 -3.90
C LEU A 195 20.14 -2.38 -3.33
N GLY A 196 19.51 -3.51 -2.98
CA GLY A 196 20.18 -4.66 -2.37
C GLY A 196 21.29 -5.23 -3.24
N PRO A 197 21.01 -5.66 -4.49
CA PRO A 197 22.02 -6.18 -5.41
C PRO A 197 23.13 -5.17 -5.71
N LEU A 198 22.78 -3.89 -5.87
CA LEU A 198 23.75 -2.81 -6.09
C LEU A 198 24.70 -2.65 -4.89
N ILE A 199 24.17 -2.59 -3.67
CA ILE A 199 25.00 -2.45 -2.47
C ILE A 199 25.91 -3.68 -2.32
N LEU A 200 25.37 -4.89 -2.52
CA LEU A 200 26.13 -6.12 -2.42
C LEU A 200 27.23 -6.27 -3.48
N SER A 201 27.02 -5.76 -4.70
CA SER A 201 28.05 -5.78 -5.75
C SER A 201 29.21 -4.81 -5.47
N LEU A 202 28.97 -3.80 -4.63
CA LEU A 202 29.93 -2.77 -4.25
C LEU A 202 30.66 -3.08 -2.94
N LEU A 203 30.15 -4.01 -2.15
CA LEU A 203 30.84 -4.49 -0.96
C LEU A 203 31.94 -5.49 -1.37
N PRO A 204 33.13 -5.44 -0.74
CA PRO A 204 34.15 -6.46 -0.99
C PRO A 204 33.56 -7.83 -0.64
N ALA A 205 33.77 -8.81 -1.53
CA ALA A 205 33.42 -10.20 -1.25
C ALA A 205 34.09 -10.63 0.06
N ALA A 206 33.31 -11.26 0.94
CA ALA A 206 33.80 -11.83 2.19
C ALA A 206 34.80 -12.97 1.94
#